data_AF-A0A969VU58-F1
#
_entry.id   AF-A0A969VU58-F1
#
_cell.length_a   1.000
_cell.length_b   1.000
_cell.length_c   1.000
_cell.angle_alpha   90.00
_cell.angle_beta   90.00
_cell.angle_gamma   90.00
#
_symmetry.space_group_name_H-M   'P 1'
#
loop_
_entity.id
_entity.type
_entity.pdbx_description
1 polymer ?
#
loop_
_entity_poly.entity_id
_entity_poly.type
_entity_poly.pdbx_seq_one_letter_code
_entity_poly.pdbx_strand_id
1 'polypeptide(L)'
;MSRVQSSNRTRQLYRLAFESVIDSDDNVLLKDYFFTITSQRTDYPIVLFKKDIRFINKRLNQKLIHKRHYKKSPNRIVFYCFFEQSKDKLLTHTHILLRVPSTYKDRVDEIASVIRKYLPHKFELEVRNKDYSIEYSTKHYSDYNDNFDVY
;
A
#
# COMPACT_ATOMS: atom_id res chain seq x y z
N MET A 1 -30.81 2.13 -21.97
CA MET A 1 -30.46 2.11 -20.54
C MET A 1 -29.18 1.28 -20.38
N SER A 2 -28.01 1.94 -20.35
CA SER A 2 -26.71 1.27 -20.26
C SER A 2 -26.35 1.00 -18.79
N ARG A 3 -26.01 -0.26 -18.47
CA ARG A 3 -25.56 -0.71 -17.14
C ARG A 3 -24.20 -0.08 -16.80
N VAL A 4 -24.23 1.07 -16.14
CA VAL A 4 -23.07 1.64 -15.43
C VAL A 4 -23.12 1.13 -13.98
N GLN A 5 -22.64 -0.09 -13.70
CA GLN A 5 -22.75 -0.62 -12.33
C GLN A 5 -21.72 -1.70 -11.91
N SER A 6 -20.50 -1.67 -12.46
CA SER A 6 -19.47 -2.67 -12.13
C SER A 6 -18.30 -2.13 -11.29
N SER A 7 -17.78 -0.93 -11.60
CA SER A 7 -16.56 -0.41 -10.94
C SER A 7 -16.75 0.06 -9.48
N ASN A 8 -17.98 0.30 -9.01
CA ASN A 8 -18.25 0.78 -7.66
C ASN A 8 -18.31 -0.33 -6.59
N ARG A 9 -18.65 -1.57 -6.97
CA ARG A 9 -18.93 -2.63 -6.00
C ARG A 9 -17.66 -3.15 -5.32
N THR A 10 -16.60 -3.45 -6.08
CA THR A 10 -15.32 -3.92 -5.52
C THR A 10 -14.67 -2.85 -4.65
N ARG A 11 -14.78 -1.56 -5.03
CA ARG A 11 -14.33 -0.43 -4.20
C ARG A 11 -15.08 -0.36 -2.88
N GLN A 12 -16.41 -0.46 -2.93
CA GLN A 12 -17.22 -0.51 -1.72
C GLN A 12 -16.86 -1.71 -0.85
N LEU A 13 -16.58 -2.88 -1.42
CA LEU A 13 -16.14 -4.04 -0.66
C LEU A 13 -14.79 -3.81 0.05
N TYR A 14 -13.80 -3.23 -0.64
CA TYR A 14 -12.54 -2.86 0.01
C TYR A 14 -12.74 -1.79 1.09
N ARG A 15 -13.51 -0.74 0.81
CA ARG A 15 -13.82 0.29 1.82
C ARG A 15 -14.47 -0.31 3.06
N LEU A 16 -15.55 -1.06 2.86
CA LEU A 16 -16.25 -1.74 3.95
C LEU A 16 -15.30 -2.64 4.72
N ALA A 17 -14.45 -3.40 4.03
CA ALA A 17 -13.46 -4.25 4.68
C ALA A 17 -12.46 -3.43 5.53
N PHE A 18 -11.89 -2.34 5.02
CA PHE A 18 -10.91 -1.54 5.79
C PHE A 18 -11.55 -0.67 6.88
N GLU A 19 -12.79 -0.20 6.68
CA GLU A 19 -13.58 0.48 7.71
C GLU A 19 -13.89 -0.48 8.86
N SER A 20 -14.39 -1.68 8.53
CA SER A 20 -14.82 -2.71 9.48
C SER A 20 -13.69 -3.61 10.00
N VAL A 21 -12.44 -3.39 9.58
CA VAL A 21 -11.30 -4.14 10.11
C VAL A 21 -11.20 -3.85 11.60
N ILE A 22 -11.36 -4.91 12.39
CA ILE A 22 -11.12 -4.94 13.82
C ILE A 22 -9.60 -5.04 14.00
N ASP A 23 -9.04 -4.11 14.75
CA ASP A 23 -7.65 -4.20 15.17
C ASP A 23 -7.50 -5.41 16.09
N SER A 24 -6.44 -6.18 15.87
CA SER A 24 -6.04 -7.22 16.82
C SER A 24 -5.16 -6.56 17.87
N ASP A 25 -5.21 -6.96 19.14
CA ASP A 25 -4.50 -6.29 20.25
C ASP A 25 -3.04 -5.89 19.93
N ASP A 26 -2.33 -6.70 19.14
CA ASP A 26 -0.94 -6.46 18.78
C ASP A 26 -0.69 -5.79 17.42
N ASN A 27 -1.69 -5.63 16.55
CA ASN A 27 -1.53 -4.99 15.23
C ASN A 27 -2.73 -4.12 14.84
N VAL A 28 -2.42 -2.92 14.39
CA VAL A 28 -3.37 -1.87 14.04
C VAL A 28 -3.24 -1.48 12.58
N LEU A 29 -4.37 -1.19 11.93
CA LEU A 29 -4.38 -0.58 10.61
C LEU A 29 -4.19 0.93 10.74
N LEU A 30 -3.22 1.51 10.03
CA LEU A 30 -3.01 2.96 9.97
C LEU A 30 -4.03 3.61 9.04
N LYS A 31 -5.29 3.72 9.48
CA LYS A 31 -6.44 4.19 8.67
C LYS A 31 -6.28 5.63 8.16
N ASP A 32 -5.59 6.48 8.94
CA ASP A 32 -5.39 7.90 8.63
C ASP A 32 -4.19 8.15 7.73
N TYR A 33 -3.38 7.13 7.41
CA TYR A 33 -2.15 7.30 6.66
C TYR A 33 -2.17 6.58 5.33
N PHE A 34 -1.89 7.35 4.28
CA PHE A 34 -1.86 6.86 2.92
C PHE A 34 -0.46 6.99 2.33
N PHE A 35 0.15 5.85 2.04
CA PHE A 35 1.48 5.76 1.47
C PHE A 35 1.37 5.57 -0.04
N THR A 36 2.03 6.43 -0.82
CA THR A 36 2.10 6.28 -2.27
C THR A 36 3.55 6.17 -2.70
N ILE A 37 3.90 5.06 -3.34
CA ILE A 37 5.21 4.90 -3.98
C ILE A 37 5.04 5.00 -5.48
N THR A 38 5.83 5.84 -6.13
CA THR A 38 5.81 6.04 -7.59
C THR A 38 7.19 5.78 -8.15
N SER A 39 7.29 5.09 -9.30
CA SER A 39 8.58 4.77 -9.91
C SER A 39 9.35 5.99 -10.45
N GLN A 40 8.66 7.12 -10.67
CA GLN A 40 9.08 8.28 -11.49
C GLN A 40 9.76 7.88 -12.81
N ARG A 41 9.36 6.73 -13.36
CA ARG A 41 9.81 6.21 -14.64
C ARG A 41 8.59 5.88 -15.47
N THR A 42 8.47 6.56 -16.61
CA THR A 42 7.47 6.25 -17.63
C THR A 42 7.59 4.78 -18.04
N ASP A 43 6.45 4.10 -18.09
CA ASP A 43 6.31 2.70 -18.51
C ASP A 43 7.18 1.70 -17.73
N TYR A 44 7.34 1.92 -16.42
CA TYR A 44 8.05 0.96 -15.57
C TYR A 44 7.24 -0.35 -15.43
N PRO A 45 7.80 -1.52 -15.78
CA PRO A 45 7.02 -2.76 -15.81
C PRO A 45 6.41 -3.12 -14.46
N ILE A 46 5.11 -3.38 -14.43
CA ILE A 46 4.36 -3.66 -13.20
C ILE A 46 4.92 -4.87 -12.43
N VAL A 47 5.40 -5.90 -13.14
CA VAL A 47 6.00 -7.10 -12.54
C VAL A 47 7.28 -6.76 -11.78
N LEU A 48 8.12 -5.88 -12.34
CA LEU A 48 9.32 -5.41 -11.65
C LEU A 48 8.94 -4.53 -10.45
N PHE A 49 7.95 -3.65 -10.63
CA PHE A 49 7.47 -2.79 -9.56
C PHE A 49 6.95 -3.58 -8.35
N LYS A 50 6.12 -4.60 -8.58
CA LYS A 50 5.65 -5.53 -7.54
C LYS A 50 6.82 -6.18 -6.78
N LYS A 51 7.88 -6.58 -7.49
CA LYS A 51 9.11 -7.15 -6.90
C LYS A 51 9.84 -6.12 -6.03
N ASP A 52 9.93 -4.87 -6.47
CA ASP A 52 10.55 -3.78 -5.72
C ASP A 52 9.77 -3.47 -4.43
N ILE A 53 8.44 -3.38 -4.51
CA ILE A 53 7.57 -3.15 -3.35
C ILE A 53 7.68 -4.31 -2.34
N ARG A 54 7.68 -5.57 -2.81
CA ARG A 54 7.91 -6.74 -1.97
C ARG A 54 9.27 -6.70 -1.27
N PHE A 55 10.32 -6.23 -1.97
CA PHE A 55 11.64 -6.07 -1.37
C PHE A 55 11.65 -4.98 -0.29
N ILE A 56 10.99 -3.85 -0.53
CA ILE A 56 10.84 -2.76 0.45
C ILE A 56 10.13 -3.27 1.71
N ASN A 57 8.98 -3.94 1.58
CA ASN A 57 8.26 -4.53 2.72
C ASN A 57 9.16 -5.51 3.52
N LYS A 58 9.91 -6.37 2.82
CA LYS A 58 10.89 -7.26 3.45
C LYS A 58 11.92 -6.46 4.25
N ARG A 59 12.51 -5.40 3.68
CA ARG A 59 13.56 -4.62 4.36
C ARG A 59 13.03 -3.86 5.57
N LEU A 60 11.82 -3.31 5.46
CA LEU A 60 11.12 -2.66 6.56
C LEU A 60 10.94 -3.62 7.74
N ASN A 61 10.38 -4.80 7.48
CA ASN A 61 10.19 -5.83 8.50
C ASN A 61 11.52 -6.34 9.09
N GLN A 62 12.56 -6.50 8.28
CA GLN A 62 13.89 -6.89 8.78
C GLN A 62 14.51 -5.84 9.69
N LYS A 63 14.21 -4.56 9.46
CA LYS A 63 14.76 -3.44 10.22
C LYS A 63 14.00 -3.17 11.50
N LEU A 64 12.65 -3.19 11.45
CA LEU A 64 11.78 -2.80 12.56
C LEU A 64 11.27 -3.97 13.40
N ILE A 65 11.12 -5.16 12.81
CA ILE A 65 10.57 -6.34 13.51
C ILE A 65 11.69 -7.28 13.90
N HIS A 66 12.30 -7.95 12.92
CA HIS A 66 13.40 -8.88 13.18
C HIS A 66 14.19 -9.24 11.91
N LYS A 67 15.52 -9.13 11.94
CA LYS A 67 16.42 -9.34 10.78
C LYS A 67 16.20 -10.65 10.01
N ARG A 68 16.08 -11.79 10.72
CA ARG A 68 15.94 -13.13 10.11
C ARG A 68 14.53 -13.73 10.22
N HIS A 69 13.86 -13.56 11.37
CA HIS A 69 12.63 -14.28 11.69
C HIS A 69 11.33 -13.47 11.52
N TYR A 70 11.36 -12.27 10.93
CA TYR A 70 10.16 -11.44 10.78
C TYR A 70 8.97 -12.16 10.13
N LYS A 71 9.21 -13.11 9.22
CA LYS A 71 8.15 -13.88 8.55
C LYS A 71 7.31 -14.76 9.49
N LYS A 72 7.89 -15.15 10.63
CA LYS A 72 7.20 -15.94 11.67
C LYS A 72 6.52 -15.05 12.72
N SER A 73 6.78 -13.75 12.68
CA SER A 73 6.18 -12.81 13.62
C SER A 73 4.71 -12.64 13.30
N PRO A 74 3.79 -12.82 14.27
CA PRO A 74 2.41 -12.37 14.11
C PRO A 74 2.33 -10.84 13.95
N ASN A 75 3.36 -10.13 14.43
CA ASN A 75 3.47 -8.67 14.45
C ASN A 75 4.36 -8.18 13.32
N ARG A 76 4.08 -8.62 12.09
CA ARG A 76 4.76 -8.15 10.90
C ARG A 76 4.04 -6.93 10.33
N ILE A 77 4.80 -6.01 9.74
CA ILE A 77 4.22 -4.91 8.97
C ILE A 77 3.73 -5.46 7.64
N VAL A 78 2.43 -5.30 7.38
CA VAL A 78 1.77 -5.81 6.18
C VAL A 78 1.44 -4.64 5.25
N PHE A 79 1.75 -4.80 3.96
CA PHE A 79 1.36 -3.85 2.93
C PHE A 79 0.14 -4.37 2.19
N TYR A 80 -0.95 -3.61 2.19
CA TYR A 80 -2.07 -3.81 1.26
C TYR A 80 -1.87 -2.86 0.08
N CYS A 81 -1.38 -3.40 -1.04
CA CYS A 81 -0.94 -2.62 -2.19
C CYS A 81 -2.01 -2.59 -3.28
N PHE A 82 -2.29 -1.41 -3.81
CA PHE A 82 -3.13 -1.19 -4.98
C PHE A 82 -2.30 -0.58 -6.08
N PHE A 83 -2.04 -1.36 -7.13
CA PHE A 83 -1.17 -0.97 -8.22
C PHE A 83 -1.93 -0.30 -9.36
N GLU A 84 -1.33 0.75 -9.90
CA GLU A 84 -1.95 1.54 -10.96
C GLU A 84 -0.88 2.08 -11.89
N GLN A 85 -1.30 2.42 -13.11
CA GLN A 85 -0.53 3.23 -14.03
C GLN A 85 -1.28 4.54 -14.28
N SER A 86 -0.61 5.67 -14.13
CA SER A 86 -1.18 6.97 -14.47
C SER A 86 -1.45 7.06 -15.98
N LYS A 87 -2.61 7.63 -16.35
CA LYS A 87 -3.04 7.75 -17.75
C LYS A 87 -2.11 8.65 -18.57
N ASP A 88 -1.74 9.80 -18.01
CA ASP A 88 -1.05 10.84 -18.77
C ASP A 88 0.45 10.60 -18.88
N LYS A 89 1.09 10.16 -17.78
CA LYS A 89 2.54 10.04 -17.69
C LYS A 89 3.03 8.59 -17.77
N LEU A 90 2.12 7.62 -17.84
CA LEU A 90 2.41 6.18 -17.78
C LEU A 90 3.32 5.79 -16.61
N LEU A 91 3.27 6.56 -15.52
CA LEU A 91 3.99 6.25 -14.30
C LEU A 91 3.29 5.13 -13.57
N THR A 92 4.04 4.09 -13.22
CA THR A 92 3.57 3.01 -12.36
C THR A 92 3.70 3.44 -10.90
N HIS A 93 2.58 3.40 -10.17
CA HIS A 93 2.53 3.73 -8.75
C HIS A 93 1.73 2.69 -7.98
N THR A 94 1.95 2.67 -6.67
CA THR A 94 1.13 1.89 -5.75
C THR A 94 0.67 2.75 -4.60
N HIS A 95 -0.57 2.55 -4.23
CA HIS A 95 -1.18 3.05 -3.03
C HIS A 95 -1.13 1.94 -1.98
N ILE A 96 -0.66 2.27 -0.77
CA ILE A 96 -0.37 1.29 0.26
C ILE A 96 -1.10 1.69 1.54
N LEU A 97 -1.89 0.76 2.06
CA LEU A 97 -2.32 0.76 3.44
C LEU A 97 -1.41 -0.11 4.28
N LEU A 98 -1.07 0.36 5.48
CA LEU A 98 -0.16 -0.32 6.38
C LEU A 98 -0.92 -0.86 7.59
N ARG A 99 -0.77 -2.16 7.83
CA ARG A 99 -1.04 -2.74 9.15
C ARG A 99 0.30 -2.94 9.85
N VAL A 100 0.43 -2.41 11.06
CA VAL A 100 1.67 -2.36 11.82
C VAL A 100 1.45 -2.86 13.23
N PRO A 101 2.50 -3.31 13.94
CA PRO A 101 2.38 -3.58 15.37
C PRO A 101 1.97 -2.33 16.12
N SER A 102 1.19 -2.48 17.20
CA SER A 102 0.68 -1.37 18.01
C SER A 102 1.78 -0.41 18.48
N THR A 103 2.98 -0.93 18.76
CA THR A 103 4.18 -0.15 19.14
C THR A 103 4.69 0.82 18.06
N TYR A 104 4.25 0.67 16.81
CA TYR A 104 4.60 1.53 15.68
C TYR A 104 3.45 2.42 15.20
N LYS A 105 2.28 2.40 15.88
CA LYS A 105 1.09 3.16 15.49
C LYS A 105 1.40 4.64 15.22
N ASP A 106 2.11 5.26 16.15
CA ASP A 106 2.42 6.70 16.12
C ASP A 106 3.84 6.99 15.58
N ARG A 107 4.50 5.98 14.97
CA ARG A 107 5.89 6.06 14.47
C ARG A 107 5.94 6.06 12.94
N VAL A 108 4.98 6.75 12.32
CA VAL A 108 4.83 6.82 10.87
C VAL A 108 6.07 7.40 10.19
N ASP A 109 6.67 8.44 10.76
CA ASP A 109 7.88 9.06 10.20
C ASP A 109 9.08 8.10 10.19
N GLU A 110 9.19 7.24 11.20
CA GLU A 110 10.22 6.21 11.24
C GLU A 110 9.99 5.15 10.17
N ILE A 111 8.74 4.69 10.02
CA ILE A 111 8.36 3.76 8.95
C ILE A 111 8.69 4.37 7.58
N ALA A 112 8.29 5.61 7.35
CA ALA A 112 8.53 6.34 6.10
C ALA A 112 10.03 6.51 5.83
N SER A 113 10.83 6.84 6.85
CA SER A 113 12.29 6.96 6.76
C SER A 113 12.94 5.64 6.33
N VAL A 114 12.52 4.52 6.94
CA VAL A 114 13.03 3.20 6.54
C VAL A 114 12.61 2.84 5.12
N ILE A 115 11.37 3.12 4.72
CA ILE A 115 10.91 2.90 3.34
C ILE A 115 11.78 3.72 2.36
N ARG A 116 11.94 5.03 2.59
CA ARG A 116 12.76 5.93 1.75
C ARG A 116 14.18 5.41 1.57
N LYS A 117 14.80 4.89 2.63
CA LYS A 117 16.15 4.31 2.58
C LYS A 117 16.30 3.15 1.60
N TYR A 118 15.23 2.39 1.36
CA TYR A 118 15.23 1.20 0.50
C TYR A 118 14.53 1.40 -0.84
N LEU A 119 14.08 2.63 -1.15
CA LEU A 119 13.54 2.95 -2.46
C LEU A 119 14.62 2.81 -3.54
N PRO A 120 14.30 2.19 -4.70
CA PRO A 120 15.14 2.27 -5.87
C PRO A 120 15.39 3.72 -6.30
N HIS A 121 16.49 3.93 -7.04
CA HIS A 121 16.80 5.25 -7.59
C HIS A 121 15.64 5.79 -8.45
N LYS A 122 15.31 7.08 -8.29
CA LYS A 122 14.14 7.80 -8.85
C LYS A 122 12.79 7.47 -8.22
N PHE A 123 12.65 6.43 -7.42
CA PHE A 123 11.36 6.18 -6.80
C PHE A 123 11.09 7.24 -5.73
N GLU A 124 9.84 7.66 -5.62
CA GLU A 124 9.41 8.63 -4.62
C GLU A 124 8.36 8.02 -3.72
N LEU A 125 8.46 8.35 -2.41
CA LEU A 125 7.43 8.08 -1.42
C LEU A 125 6.73 9.38 -1.05
N GLU A 126 5.42 9.36 -1.12
CA GLU A 126 4.52 10.34 -0.54
C GLU A 126 3.75 9.71 0.63
N VAL A 127 3.64 10.42 1.74
CA VAL A 127 2.83 10.01 2.89
C VAL A 127 1.84 11.12 3.17
N ARG A 128 0.55 10.79 3.13
CA ARG A 128 -0.54 11.74 3.42
C ARG A 128 -1.24 11.31 4.70
N ASN A 129 -1.51 12.27 5.58
CA ASN A 129 -2.42 12.06 6.71
C ASN A 129 -3.83 12.47 6.27
N LYS A 130 -4.59 11.51 5.73
CA LYS A 130 -5.95 11.66 5.22
C LYS A 130 -6.65 10.29 5.28
N ASP A 131 -7.95 10.31 5.55
CA ASP A 131 -8.78 9.10 5.58
C ASP A 131 -8.80 8.39 4.21
N TYR A 132 -8.39 7.11 4.22
CA TYR A 132 -8.29 6.25 3.04
C TYR A 132 -9.62 6.05 2.31
N SER A 133 -10.73 5.99 3.05
CA SER A 133 -12.07 5.74 2.49
C SER A 133 -12.43 6.77 1.40
N ILE A 134 -11.84 7.96 1.48
CA ILE A 134 -12.10 9.11 0.62
C ILE A 134 -11.25 9.08 -0.66
N GLU A 135 -9.93 8.85 -0.62
CA GLU A 135 -9.04 8.99 -1.80
C GLU A 135 -9.03 7.79 -2.75
N TYR A 136 -9.15 6.55 -2.26
CA TYR A 136 -9.21 5.34 -3.10
C TYR A 136 -10.51 5.27 -3.92
N SER A 137 -11.34 6.31 -3.91
CA SER A 137 -12.56 6.49 -4.72
C SER A 137 -12.31 6.98 -6.14
N THR A 138 -11.14 7.57 -6.40
CA THR A 138 -10.99 8.52 -7.52
C THR A 138 -10.30 7.99 -8.76
N LYS A 139 -9.68 6.80 -8.72
CA LYS A 139 -8.88 6.28 -9.85
C LYS A 139 -9.48 5.06 -10.53
N HIS A 140 -9.50 5.08 -11.86
CA HIS A 140 -10.32 4.21 -12.71
C HIS A 140 -9.92 2.74 -12.63
N TYR A 141 -10.92 1.86 -12.56
CA TYR A 141 -10.77 0.40 -12.58
C TYR A 141 -11.42 -0.13 -13.86
N SER A 142 -10.72 -0.98 -14.62
CA SER A 142 -11.36 -1.88 -15.58
C SER A 142 -11.90 -3.09 -14.81
N ASP A 143 -12.97 -3.73 -15.28
CA ASP A 143 -13.75 -4.71 -14.52
C ASP A 143 -12.98 -5.98 -14.03
N TYR A 144 -11.69 -6.13 -14.38
CA TYR A 144 -10.84 -7.29 -14.09
C TYR A 144 -9.47 -6.93 -13.50
N ASN A 145 -9.32 -5.78 -12.84
CA ASN A 145 -8.00 -5.26 -12.52
C ASN A 145 -7.42 -5.88 -11.22
N ASP A 146 -6.90 -7.11 -11.29
CA ASP A 146 -6.21 -7.90 -10.23
C ASP A 146 -4.90 -7.25 -9.68
N ASN A 147 -4.86 -5.93 -9.63
CA ASN A 147 -3.75 -5.11 -9.19
C ASN A 147 -3.69 -4.94 -7.67
N PHE A 148 -4.24 -5.90 -6.92
CA PHE A 148 -4.17 -5.92 -5.47
C PHE A 148 -3.24 -7.04 -5.01
N ASP A 149 -2.19 -6.68 -4.26
CA ASP A 149 -1.35 -7.67 -3.60
C ASP A 149 -1.19 -7.34 -2.11
N VAL A 150 -0.99 -8.39 -1.32
CA VAL A 150 -0.63 -8.28 0.10
C VAL A 150 0.77 -8.83 0.31
N TYR A 151 1.65 -8.04 0.94
CA TYR A 151 3.02 -8.44 1.27
C TYR A 151 3.27 -8.45 2.78
#